data_AF-A0A0J9CAU3-F1
#
_entry.id   AF-A0A0J9CAU3-F1
#
_cell.length_a   1.000
_cell.length_b   1.000
_cell.length_c   1.000
_cell.angle_alpha   90.00
_cell.angle_beta   90.00
_cell.angle_gamma   90.00
#
_symmetry.space_group_name_H-M   'P 1'
#
loop_
_entity.id
_entity.type
_entity.pdbx_description
1 polymer ?
#
loop_
_entity_poly.entity_id
_entity_poly.type
_entity_poly.pdbx_seq_one_letter_code
_entity_poly.pdbx_strand_id
1 'polypeptide(L)'
;MENKEKKVIAFIVEGSSDEAVIGSVMKEYFSNEQIQFVVVHGDITTRDYVSVDNIIRKINDLVSTLKEKYRYKTSDFIKIIHLADTDGVFISDECVWPADVDSITYYEDHIETRSREAILDRNHKKSEILFKLYKTGKIGAIPYNIYYNSCNLEHVLFNELKDFTNEEKEEMSDEFADKYEQNPEDFIAFLSEQQVAVPGTYQDTWKFIEEDLNSLQRHTNMHQIFEGMA
;
A
#
# COMPACT_ATOMS: atom_id res chain seq x y z
N MET A 1 -22.60 -27.50 14.34
CA MET A 1 -21.89 -26.74 13.29
C MET A 1 -20.42 -27.00 13.52
N GLU A 2 -19.72 -27.55 12.53
CA GLU A 2 -18.26 -27.67 12.59
C GLU A 2 -17.67 -26.25 12.69
N ASN A 3 -16.99 -25.95 13.80
CA ASN A 3 -16.22 -24.72 13.94
C ASN A 3 -15.00 -24.84 13.01
N LYS A 4 -15.19 -24.55 11.73
CA LYS A 4 -14.11 -24.56 10.76
C LYS A 4 -13.16 -23.42 11.14
N GLU A 5 -11.89 -23.73 11.35
CA GLU A 5 -10.89 -22.69 11.63
C GLU A 5 -10.90 -21.67 10.49
N LYS A 6 -11.08 -20.40 10.85
CA LYS A 6 -11.03 -19.28 9.92
C LYS A 6 -9.68 -19.27 9.21
N LYS A 7 -9.69 -19.05 7.90
CA LYS A 7 -8.48 -18.88 7.10
C LYS A 7 -7.91 -17.48 7.27
N VAL A 8 -6.62 -17.33 7.00
CA VAL A 8 -5.86 -16.10 7.23
C VAL A 8 -5.72 -15.30 5.94
N ILE A 9 -5.96 -14.00 6.01
CA ILE A 9 -5.51 -13.03 5.01
C ILE A 9 -4.46 -12.15 5.70
N ALA A 10 -3.24 -12.15 5.16
CA ALA A 10 -2.15 -11.33 5.68
C ALA A 10 -2.13 -9.98 4.96
N PHE A 11 -2.20 -8.88 5.71
CA PHE A 11 -1.98 -7.54 5.20
C PHE A 11 -0.57 -7.08 5.57
N ILE A 12 0.19 -6.61 4.59
CA ILE A 12 1.47 -5.94 4.80
C ILE A 12 1.23 -4.46 4.55
N VAL A 13 1.61 -3.63 5.51
CA VAL A 13 1.44 -2.17 5.47
C VAL A 13 2.71 -1.48 5.97
N GLU A 14 2.95 -0.24 5.55
CA GLU A 14 4.19 0.48 5.87
C GLU A 14 4.21 0.96 7.32
N GLY A 15 3.11 1.57 7.76
CA GLY A 15 2.97 2.23 9.04
C GLY A 15 1.84 1.70 9.92
N SER A 16 1.90 2.06 11.21
CA SER A 16 0.80 1.79 12.15
C SER A 16 -0.42 2.66 11.88
N SER A 17 -0.24 3.86 11.28
CA SER A 17 -1.33 4.70 10.75
C SER A 17 -2.15 3.93 9.70
N ASP A 18 -1.48 3.26 8.77
CA ASP A 18 -2.14 2.52 7.70
C ASP A 18 -2.99 1.38 8.28
N GLU A 19 -2.44 0.63 9.26
CA GLU A 19 -3.18 -0.40 10.00
C GLU A 19 -4.39 0.20 10.73
N ALA A 20 -4.23 1.36 11.37
CA ALA A 20 -5.32 2.01 12.12
C ALA A 20 -6.48 2.40 11.17
N VAL A 21 -6.16 3.01 10.03
CA VAL A 21 -7.13 3.45 9.02
C VAL A 21 -7.92 2.28 8.44
N ILE A 22 -7.24 1.23 7.96
CA ILE A 22 -7.91 0.16 7.20
C ILE A 22 -8.29 -1.03 8.08
N GLY A 23 -7.71 -1.15 9.26
CA GLY A 23 -7.73 -2.37 10.07
C GLY A 23 -9.13 -2.76 10.52
N SER A 24 -9.92 -1.80 10.99
CA SER A 24 -11.31 -2.01 11.38
C SER A 24 -12.16 -2.45 10.19
N VAL A 25 -12.07 -1.70 9.09
CA VAL A 25 -12.83 -1.97 7.85
C VAL A 25 -12.52 -3.35 7.27
N MET A 26 -11.25 -3.74 7.19
CA MET A 26 -10.86 -5.05 6.68
C MET A 26 -11.33 -6.19 7.60
N LYS A 27 -11.28 -6.00 8.93
CA LYS A 27 -11.75 -7.00 9.89
C LYS A 27 -13.26 -7.18 9.85
N GLU A 28 -14.01 -6.10 9.64
CA GLU A 28 -15.48 -6.15 9.51
C GLU A 28 -15.90 -6.76 8.18
N TYR A 29 -15.31 -6.33 7.06
CA TYR A 29 -15.64 -6.85 5.73
C TYR A 29 -15.29 -8.35 5.60
N PHE A 30 -14.07 -8.75 6.02
CA PHE A 30 -13.63 -10.15 6.02
C PHE A 30 -13.96 -10.86 7.33
N SER A 31 -15.20 -10.72 7.79
CA SER A 31 -15.65 -11.27 9.09
C SER A 31 -15.62 -12.80 9.17
N ASN A 32 -15.46 -13.52 8.07
CA ASN A 32 -15.31 -14.99 8.04
C ASN A 32 -13.84 -15.44 8.08
N GLU A 33 -12.90 -14.53 7.89
CA GLU A 33 -11.47 -14.76 7.87
C GLU A 33 -10.80 -14.20 9.14
N GLN A 34 -9.53 -14.56 9.31
CA GLN A 34 -8.63 -13.92 10.26
C GLN A 34 -7.74 -12.94 9.51
N ILE A 35 -7.95 -11.65 9.75
CA ILE A 35 -7.08 -10.60 9.24
C ILE A 35 -5.88 -10.46 10.17
N GLN A 36 -4.68 -10.56 9.60
CA GLN A 36 -3.42 -10.40 10.33
C GLN A 36 -2.55 -9.36 9.66
N PHE A 37 -2.20 -8.31 10.40
CA PHE A 37 -1.34 -7.24 9.91
C PHE A 37 0.13 -7.53 10.20
N VAL A 38 0.96 -7.17 9.23
CA VAL A 38 2.41 -7.10 9.31
C VAL A 38 2.78 -5.65 9.05
N VAL A 39 2.89 -4.88 10.13
CA VAL A 39 3.38 -3.49 10.06
C VAL A 39 4.89 -3.51 9.91
N VAL A 40 5.40 -2.97 8.81
CA VAL A 40 6.82 -3.02 8.46
C VAL A 40 7.63 -1.99 9.26
N HIS A 41 7.00 -0.89 9.67
CA HIS A 41 7.61 0.31 10.25
C HIS A 41 8.55 1.00 9.26
N GLY A 42 7.95 1.65 8.27
CA GLY A 42 8.61 2.31 7.15
C GLY A 42 8.61 1.44 5.89
N ASP A 43 8.87 2.07 4.75
CA ASP A 43 8.77 1.44 3.44
C ASP A 43 9.86 0.37 3.23
N ILE A 44 9.45 -0.88 2.99
CA ILE A 44 10.36 -1.99 2.69
C ILE A 44 11.10 -1.80 1.36
N THR A 45 10.48 -1.12 0.39
CA THR A 45 10.98 -1.01 -0.98
C THR A 45 12.14 -0.01 -1.10
N THR A 46 12.34 0.86 -0.12
CA THR A 46 13.43 1.84 -0.13
C THR A 46 14.63 1.46 0.76
N ARG A 47 14.49 0.51 1.69
CA ARG A 47 15.56 0.13 2.63
C ARG A 47 16.88 -0.26 1.94
N ASP A 48 18.01 0.17 2.48
CA ASP A 48 19.34 -0.01 1.87
C ASP A 48 19.71 -1.46 1.57
N TYR A 49 19.27 -2.41 2.41
CA TYR A 49 19.55 -3.84 2.24
C TYR A 49 18.57 -4.57 1.31
N VAL A 50 17.62 -3.85 0.70
CA VAL A 50 16.59 -4.39 -0.19
C VAL A 50 16.95 -4.08 -1.65
N SER A 51 16.72 -5.08 -2.51
CA SER A 51 16.91 -4.98 -3.96
C SER A 51 15.85 -5.81 -4.69
N VAL A 52 15.74 -5.61 -6.01
CA VAL A 52 14.88 -6.41 -6.90
C VAL A 52 15.11 -7.92 -6.73
N ASP A 53 16.37 -8.33 -6.55
CA ASP A 53 16.75 -9.74 -6.41
C ASP A 53 16.30 -10.37 -5.09
N ASN A 54 16.12 -9.55 -4.04
CA ASN A 54 15.88 -10.06 -2.70
C ASN A 54 14.52 -9.70 -2.10
N ILE A 55 13.78 -8.75 -2.69
CA ILE A 55 12.51 -8.25 -2.12
C ILE A 55 11.50 -9.37 -1.88
N ILE A 56 11.37 -10.34 -2.80
CA ILE A 56 10.46 -11.47 -2.66
C ILE A 56 10.80 -12.32 -1.43
N ARG A 57 12.09 -12.56 -1.19
CA ARG A 57 12.56 -13.26 0.01
C ARG A 57 12.27 -12.44 1.26
N LYS A 58 12.50 -11.12 1.23
CA LYS A 58 12.24 -10.23 2.38
C LYS A 58 10.77 -10.20 2.77
N ILE A 59 9.85 -10.15 1.79
CA ILE A 59 8.41 -10.28 2.05
C ILE A 59 8.07 -11.67 2.60
N ASN A 60 8.69 -12.73 2.08
CA ASN A 60 8.50 -14.08 2.61
C ASN A 60 8.99 -14.19 4.07
N ASP A 61 10.08 -13.53 4.43
CA ASP A 61 10.62 -13.52 5.79
C ASP A 61 9.63 -12.83 6.75
N LEU A 62 9.05 -11.69 6.37
CA LEU A 62 8.00 -11.01 7.13
C LEU A 62 6.79 -11.93 7.40
N VAL A 63 6.29 -12.60 6.36
CA VAL A 63 5.17 -13.54 6.49
C VAL A 63 5.56 -14.77 7.31
N SER A 64 6.82 -15.18 7.28
CA SER A 64 7.32 -16.28 8.10
C SER A 64 7.35 -15.92 9.59
N THR A 65 7.75 -14.69 9.94
CA THR A 65 7.64 -14.19 11.32
C THR A 65 6.19 -14.20 11.81
N LEU A 66 5.24 -13.81 10.97
CA LEU A 66 3.81 -13.91 11.29
C LEU A 66 3.38 -15.36 11.53
N LYS A 67 3.78 -16.29 10.66
CA LYS A 67 3.50 -17.72 10.82
C LYS A 67 4.04 -18.27 12.13
N GLU A 68 5.27 -17.92 12.51
CA GLU A 68 5.88 -18.36 13.76
C GLU A 68 5.13 -17.82 14.99
N LYS A 69 4.81 -16.52 14.99
CA LYS A 69 4.10 -15.84 16.08
C LYS A 69 2.75 -16.50 16.41
N TYR A 70 1.99 -16.83 15.38
CA TYR A 70 0.63 -17.38 15.53
C TYR A 70 0.54 -18.89 15.26
N ARG A 71 1.67 -19.55 14.99
CA ARG A 71 1.78 -20.98 14.65
C ARG A 71 0.97 -21.40 13.43
N TYR A 72 0.82 -20.50 12.46
CA TYR A 72 0.12 -20.80 11.22
C TYR A 72 0.96 -21.68 10.29
N LYS A 73 0.28 -22.54 9.55
CA LYS A 73 0.81 -23.26 8.40
C LYS A 73 0.55 -22.44 7.14
N THR A 74 1.36 -22.66 6.10
CA THR A 74 1.13 -22.05 4.78
C THR A 74 -0.27 -22.35 4.22
N SER A 75 -0.83 -23.53 4.53
CA SER A 75 -2.19 -23.93 4.14
C SER A 75 -3.30 -23.12 4.79
N ASP A 76 -2.99 -22.36 5.83
CA ASP A 76 -3.98 -21.57 6.57
C ASP A 76 -4.23 -20.22 5.90
N PHE A 77 -3.35 -19.79 4.98
CA PHE A 77 -3.47 -18.52 4.28
C PHE A 77 -4.29 -18.65 3.00
N ILE A 78 -5.19 -17.69 2.78
CA ILE A 78 -5.89 -17.46 1.51
C ILE A 78 -5.00 -16.62 0.59
N LYS A 79 -4.54 -15.46 1.06
CA LYS A 79 -3.66 -14.57 0.30
C LYS A 79 -2.85 -13.64 1.21
N ILE A 80 -1.85 -13.02 0.61
CA ILE A 80 -1.14 -11.86 1.11
C ILE A 80 -1.59 -10.65 0.28
N ILE A 81 -2.02 -9.60 0.96
CA ILE A 81 -2.31 -8.28 0.40
C ILE A 81 -1.21 -7.35 0.91
N HIS A 82 -0.52 -6.68 0.01
CA HIS A 82 0.48 -5.68 0.34
C HIS A 82 -0.06 -4.32 -0.10
N LEU A 83 -0.14 -3.35 0.81
CA LEU A 83 -0.42 -1.97 0.46
C LEU A 83 0.90 -1.21 0.48
N ALA A 84 1.13 -0.42 -0.55
CA ALA A 84 2.34 0.38 -0.67
C ALA A 84 2.00 1.74 -1.25
N ASP A 85 2.72 2.74 -0.77
CA ASP A 85 2.66 4.07 -1.35
C ASP A 85 3.61 4.12 -2.55
N THR A 86 3.21 4.81 -3.63
CA THR A 86 4.10 4.95 -4.80
C THR A 86 5.15 6.03 -4.62
N ASP A 87 4.98 6.97 -3.68
CA ASP A 87 5.86 8.13 -3.46
C ASP A 87 6.17 8.94 -4.73
N GLY A 88 5.31 8.93 -5.76
CA GLY A 88 5.61 9.62 -7.02
C GLY A 88 6.78 9.04 -7.81
N VAL A 89 7.10 7.75 -7.63
CA VAL A 89 8.35 7.18 -8.17
C VAL A 89 8.36 6.97 -9.68
N PHE A 90 7.21 7.04 -10.36
CA PHE A 90 7.10 6.75 -11.79
C PHE A 90 7.20 7.98 -12.69
N ILE A 91 7.31 9.18 -12.10
CA ILE A 91 7.46 10.42 -12.88
C ILE A 91 8.82 10.51 -13.56
N SER A 92 8.91 11.37 -14.59
CA SER A 92 10.18 11.73 -15.21
C SER A 92 11.13 12.42 -14.21
N ASP A 93 12.43 12.13 -14.31
CA ASP A 93 13.49 12.82 -13.55
C ASP A 93 13.47 14.35 -13.71
N GLU A 94 12.90 14.86 -14.81
CA GLU A 94 12.73 16.30 -15.08
C GLU A 94 11.64 16.94 -14.20
N CYS A 95 10.75 16.13 -13.62
CA CYS A 95 9.74 16.55 -12.66
C CYS A 95 10.25 16.53 -11.21
N VAL A 96 11.54 16.26 -10.98
CA VAL A 96 12.17 16.36 -9.66
C VAL A 96 13.05 17.60 -9.60
N TRP A 97 12.61 18.60 -8.85
CA TRP A 97 13.20 19.94 -8.83
C TRP A 97 14.02 20.17 -7.55
N PRO A 98 15.25 20.72 -7.67
CA PRO A 98 16.00 21.12 -6.50
C PRO A 98 15.40 22.39 -5.89
N ALA A 99 15.05 22.33 -4.61
CA ALA A 99 14.49 23.45 -3.85
C ALA A 99 15.05 23.48 -2.43
N ASP A 100 15.05 24.66 -1.79
CA ASP A 100 15.41 24.77 -0.37
C ASP A 100 14.18 24.53 0.51
N VAL A 101 13.84 23.25 0.63
CA VAL A 101 12.73 22.73 1.43
C VAL A 101 13.28 21.83 2.54
N ASP A 102 12.63 21.82 3.71
CA ASP A 102 13.09 21.05 4.87
C ASP A 102 12.97 19.53 4.67
N SER A 103 12.03 19.11 3.85
CA SER A 103 11.65 17.74 3.52
C SER A 103 11.19 17.64 2.07
N ILE A 104 10.98 16.42 1.58
CA ILE A 104 10.46 16.20 0.22
C ILE A 104 9.05 16.80 0.16
N THR A 105 8.82 17.75 -0.74
CA THR A 105 7.50 18.36 -0.93
C THR A 105 6.91 17.85 -2.23
N TYR A 106 5.68 17.34 -2.17
CA TYR A 106 4.99 16.76 -3.31
C TYR A 106 3.97 17.74 -3.87
N TYR A 107 3.91 17.79 -5.20
CA TYR A 107 2.87 18.46 -5.98
C TYR A 107 2.30 17.46 -6.97
N GLU A 108 1.14 17.75 -7.57
CA GLU A 108 0.54 16.85 -8.55
C GLU A 108 1.30 16.78 -9.90
N ASP A 109 2.25 17.70 -10.11
CA ASP A 109 3.03 17.83 -11.35
C ASP A 109 4.55 17.76 -11.15
N HIS A 110 5.05 17.81 -9.92
CA HIS A 110 6.48 17.71 -9.61
C HIS A 110 6.77 17.33 -8.15
N ILE A 111 8.03 17.05 -7.86
CA ILE A 111 8.58 16.86 -6.51
C ILE A 111 9.64 17.92 -6.27
N GLU A 112 9.58 18.61 -5.14
CA GLU A 112 10.64 19.52 -4.67
C GLU A 112 11.49 18.84 -3.58
N THR A 113 12.81 18.99 -3.68
CA THR A 113 13.75 18.40 -2.71
C THR A 113 15.07 19.14 -2.63
N ARG A 114 15.71 19.13 -1.45
CA ARG A 114 17.09 19.62 -1.28
C ARG A 114 18.12 18.69 -1.91
N SER A 115 17.80 17.41 -2.11
CA SER A 115 18.74 16.38 -2.57
C SER A 115 18.20 15.61 -3.77
N ARG A 116 18.15 16.27 -4.94
CA ARG A 116 17.60 15.70 -6.19
C ARG A 116 18.14 14.31 -6.51
N GLU A 117 19.46 14.14 -6.54
CA GLU A 117 20.09 12.85 -6.88
C GLU A 117 19.65 11.71 -5.95
N ALA A 118 19.49 11.97 -4.65
CA ALA A 118 19.02 10.97 -3.71
C ALA A 118 17.56 10.55 -3.98
N ILE A 119 16.71 11.49 -4.45
CA ILE A 119 15.33 11.18 -4.83
C ILE A 119 15.27 10.45 -6.17
N LEU A 120 16.13 10.78 -7.13
CA LEU A 120 16.24 10.03 -8.38
C LEU A 120 16.67 8.58 -8.12
N ASP A 121 17.72 8.37 -7.33
CA ASP A 121 18.19 7.03 -6.92
C ASP A 121 17.08 6.24 -6.19
N ARG A 122 16.36 6.90 -5.27
CA ARG A 122 15.20 6.31 -4.58
C ARG A 122 14.12 5.92 -5.58
N ASN A 123 13.76 6.80 -6.52
CA ASN A 123 12.68 6.57 -7.49
C ASN A 123 13.01 5.41 -8.42
N HIS A 124 14.21 5.38 -8.99
CA HIS A 124 14.64 4.29 -9.87
C HIS A 124 14.65 2.96 -9.12
N LYS A 125 15.18 2.93 -7.89
CA LYS A 125 15.18 1.70 -7.07
C LYS A 125 13.77 1.24 -6.70
N LYS A 126 12.92 2.14 -6.20
CA LYS A 126 11.57 1.81 -5.73
C LYS A 126 10.67 1.39 -6.89
N SER A 127 10.72 2.09 -8.01
CA SER A 127 9.94 1.74 -9.22
C SER A 127 10.28 0.34 -9.75
N GLU A 128 11.57 -0.03 -9.83
CA GLU A 128 11.99 -1.39 -10.22
C GLU A 128 11.50 -2.46 -9.24
N ILE A 129 11.52 -2.16 -7.94
CA ILE A 129 11.01 -3.07 -6.90
C ILE A 129 9.49 -3.22 -7.02
N LEU A 130 8.73 -2.13 -7.15
CA LEU A 130 7.29 -2.17 -7.36
C LEU A 130 6.95 -2.96 -8.62
N PHE A 131 7.69 -2.75 -9.71
CA PHE A 131 7.57 -3.55 -10.94
C PHE A 131 7.70 -5.05 -10.69
N LYS A 132 8.73 -5.45 -9.94
CA LYS A 132 8.92 -6.84 -9.56
C LYS A 132 7.77 -7.37 -8.70
N LEU A 133 7.28 -6.57 -7.76
CA LEU A 133 6.25 -6.96 -6.81
C LEU A 133 4.90 -7.15 -7.50
N TYR A 134 4.44 -6.20 -8.30
CA TYR A 134 3.12 -6.33 -8.91
C TYR A 134 3.06 -7.42 -9.99
N LYS A 135 4.20 -7.78 -10.60
CA LYS A 135 4.30 -8.97 -11.49
C LYS A 135 4.38 -10.29 -10.73
N THR A 136 4.60 -10.27 -9.42
CA THR A 136 4.68 -11.48 -8.61
C THR A 136 3.28 -11.90 -8.19
N GLY A 137 2.85 -13.11 -8.55
CA GLY A 137 1.51 -13.62 -8.17
C GLY A 137 1.48 -14.43 -6.87
N LYS A 138 2.65 -14.81 -6.32
CA LYS A 138 2.77 -15.63 -5.12
C LYS A 138 4.05 -15.33 -4.35
N ILE A 139 3.97 -15.38 -3.02
CA ILE A 139 5.12 -15.42 -2.11
C ILE A 139 5.16 -16.81 -1.46
N GLY A 140 6.21 -17.57 -1.76
CA GLY A 140 6.24 -19.00 -1.47
C GLY A 140 5.09 -19.72 -2.18
N ALA A 141 4.17 -20.32 -1.42
CA ALA A 141 2.96 -20.96 -1.97
C ALA A 141 1.67 -20.14 -1.77
N ILE A 142 1.76 -18.95 -1.19
CA ILE A 142 0.58 -18.13 -0.86
C ILE A 142 0.34 -17.12 -2.00
N PRO A 143 -0.90 -17.01 -2.54
CA PRO A 143 -1.27 -15.95 -3.46
C PRO A 143 -0.89 -14.57 -2.94
N TYR A 144 -0.39 -13.71 -3.81
CA TYR A 144 0.11 -12.39 -3.46
C TYR A 144 -0.37 -11.34 -4.46
N ASN A 145 -0.82 -10.20 -3.94
CA ASN A 145 -1.07 -9.00 -4.71
C ASN A 145 -0.58 -7.79 -3.92
N ILE A 146 -0.09 -6.79 -4.64
CA ILE A 146 0.23 -5.47 -4.12
C ILE A 146 -0.72 -4.44 -4.72
N TYR A 147 -1.25 -3.58 -3.88
CA TYR A 147 -2.13 -2.47 -4.25
C TYR A 147 -1.48 -1.17 -3.83
N TYR A 148 -1.81 -0.08 -4.51
CA TYR A 148 -1.09 1.18 -4.34
C TYR A 148 -1.99 2.33 -3.88
N ASN A 149 -1.36 3.27 -3.19
CA ASN A 149 -1.82 4.66 -3.13
C ASN A 149 -0.83 5.54 -3.89
N SER A 150 -1.36 6.38 -4.76
CA SER A 150 -0.56 7.36 -5.48
C SER A 150 -0.04 8.41 -4.51
N CYS A 151 1.23 8.77 -4.64
CA CYS A 151 2.01 9.47 -3.62
C CYS A 151 1.97 8.76 -2.26
N ASN A 152 0.90 8.91 -1.47
CA ASN A 152 0.71 8.28 -0.18
C ASN A 152 -0.77 8.00 0.16
N LEU A 153 -1.02 7.24 1.23
CA LEU A 153 -2.37 6.93 1.71
C LEU A 153 -3.18 8.18 2.02
N GLU A 154 -2.57 9.19 2.66
CA GLU A 154 -3.30 10.38 3.08
C GLU A 154 -3.83 11.21 1.91
N HIS A 155 -3.04 11.33 0.83
CA HIS A 155 -3.47 11.99 -0.41
C HIS A 155 -4.72 11.32 -0.98
N VAL A 156 -4.72 9.99 -1.05
CA VAL A 156 -5.87 9.23 -1.55
C VAL A 156 -7.09 9.40 -0.64
N LEU A 157 -6.95 9.22 0.67
CA LEU A 157 -8.11 9.18 1.57
C LEU A 157 -8.66 10.56 1.91
N PHE A 158 -7.78 11.53 2.12
CA PHE A 158 -8.14 12.84 2.68
C PHE A 158 -7.95 13.99 1.69
N ASN A 159 -7.40 13.74 0.49
CA ASN A 159 -7.14 14.77 -0.52
C ASN A 159 -6.17 15.85 0.00
N GLU A 160 -5.15 15.41 0.73
CA GLU A 160 -4.16 16.27 1.36
C GLU A 160 -2.76 15.80 0.93
N LEU A 161 -2.05 16.64 0.18
CA LEU A 161 -0.71 16.37 -0.35
C LEU A 161 0.30 17.27 0.38
N LYS A 162 0.65 16.87 1.60
CA LYS A 162 1.60 17.57 2.47
C LYS A 162 2.34 16.58 3.37
N ASP A 163 3.35 17.07 4.07
CA ASP A 163 3.92 16.32 5.18
C ASP A 163 2.97 16.31 6.38
N PHE A 164 2.79 15.13 6.95
CA PHE A 164 2.01 14.94 8.16
C PHE A 164 2.93 14.60 9.32
N THR A 165 2.63 15.23 10.45
CA THR A 165 3.16 14.78 11.74
C THR A 165 2.52 13.45 12.14
N ASN A 166 3.17 12.72 13.05
CA ASN A 166 2.58 11.49 13.59
C ASN A 166 1.23 11.75 14.30
N GLU A 167 1.09 12.89 14.98
CA GLU A 167 -0.14 13.28 15.67
C GLU A 167 -1.28 13.52 14.66
N GLU A 168 -1.03 14.26 13.57
CA GLU A 168 -2.02 14.43 12.50
C GLU A 168 -2.42 13.08 11.88
N LYS A 169 -1.46 12.18 11.64
CA LYS A 169 -1.76 10.84 11.11
C LYS A 169 -2.61 10.03 12.08
N GLU A 170 -2.36 10.11 13.38
CA GLU A 170 -3.15 9.43 14.40
C GLU A 170 -4.58 9.98 14.45
N GLU A 171 -4.77 11.30 14.52
CA GLU A 171 -6.09 11.94 14.52
C GLU A 171 -6.90 11.58 13.28
N MET A 172 -6.29 11.66 12.09
CA MET A 172 -6.95 11.30 10.83
C MET A 172 -7.30 9.82 10.76
N SER A 173 -6.46 8.95 11.33
CA SER A 173 -6.73 7.51 11.39
C SER A 173 -7.93 7.20 12.27
N ASP A 174 -8.03 7.85 13.43
CA ASP A 174 -9.14 7.67 14.37
C ASP A 174 -10.45 8.18 13.77
N GLU A 175 -10.48 9.38 13.18
CA GLU A 175 -11.66 9.91 12.50
C GLU A 175 -12.13 9.01 11.35
N PHE A 176 -11.18 8.42 10.62
CA PHE A 176 -11.47 7.50 9.53
C PHE A 176 -12.08 6.19 10.04
N ALA A 177 -11.47 5.61 11.07
CA ALA A 177 -11.96 4.38 11.69
C ALA A 177 -13.38 4.56 12.23
N ASP A 178 -13.66 5.66 12.93
CA ASP A 178 -15.00 5.99 13.46
C ASP A 178 -16.05 6.11 12.36
N LYS A 179 -15.68 6.67 11.21
CA LYS A 179 -16.58 6.84 10.07
C LYS A 179 -16.98 5.52 9.41
N TYR A 180 -16.03 4.60 9.24
CA TYR A 180 -16.21 3.42 8.38
C TYR A 180 -16.24 2.08 9.10
N GLU A 181 -15.86 1.98 10.38
CA GLU A 181 -15.82 0.71 11.12
C GLU A 181 -17.16 -0.04 11.05
N GLN A 182 -18.28 0.66 11.16
CA GLN A 182 -19.62 0.07 11.10
C GLN A 182 -20.23 0.06 9.69
N ASN A 183 -19.59 0.70 8.72
CA ASN A 183 -20.07 0.83 7.34
C ASN A 183 -18.92 0.57 6.35
N PRO A 184 -18.34 -0.65 6.34
CA PRO A 184 -17.24 -0.98 5.43
C PRO A 184 -17.62 -0.80 3.96
N GLU A 185 -18.90 -0.95 3.61
CA GLU A 185 -19.43 -0.72 2.26
C GLU A 185 -19.28 0.74 1.80
N ASP A 186 -19.40 1.72 2.71
CA ASP A 186 -19.21 3.13 2.35
C ASP A 186 -17.74 3.42 2.02
N PHE A 187 -16.81 2.75 2.70
CA PHE A 187 -15.39 2.82 2.37
C PHE A 187 -15.09 2.20 1.01
N ILE A 188 -15.68 1.04 0.72
CA ILE A 188 -15.52 0.36 -0.56
C ILE A 188 -16.11 1.20 -1.69
N ALA A 189 -17.28 1.80 -1.47
CA ALA A 189 -17.91 2.72 -2.39
C ALA A 189 -16.99 3.91 -2.68
N PHE A 190 -16.41 4.53 -1.63
CA PHE A 190 -15.44 5.62 -1.76
C PHE A 190 -14.21 5.21 -2.60
N LEU A 191 -13.60 4.05 -2.31
CA LEU A 191 -12.44 3.54 -3.06
C LEU A 191 -12.77 3.22 -4.52
N SER A 192 -14.05 3.10 -4.85
CA SER A 192 -14.57 2.82 -6.19
C SER A 192 -15.04 4.09 -6.93
N GLU A 193 -14.95 5.26 -6.31
CA GLU A 193 -15.31 6.53 -6.94
C GLU A 193 -14.30 6.92 -8.04
N GLN A 194 -14.80 7.45 -9.15
CA GLN A 194 -13.96 7.86 -10.29
C GLN A 194 -12.88 8.90 -9.96
N GLN A 195 -13.02 9.61 -8.85
CA GLN A 195 -12.05 10.61 -8.41
C GLN A 195 -10.75 10.01 -7.86
N VAL A 196 -10.75 8.73 -7.47
CA VAL A 196 -9.57 8.03 -6.94
C VAL A 196 -9.36 6.65 -7.57
N ALA A 197 -10.43 5.97 -7.99
CA ALA A 197 -10.38 4.61 -8.50
C ALA A 197 -9.82 4.58 -9.92
N VAL A 198 -8.73 3.84 -10.12
CA VAL A 198 -8.22 3.56 -11.47
C VAL A 198 -8.95 2.36 -12.06
N PRO A 199 -9.71 2.52 -13.17
CA PRO A 199 -10.47 1.43 -13.75
C PRO A 199 -9.59 0.46 -14.54
N GLY A 200 -10.11 -0.74 -14.79
CA GLY A 200 -9.49 -1.74 -15.66
C GLY A 200 -9.03 -2.98 -14.90
N THR A 201 -8.24 -3.83 -15.55
CA THR A 201 -7.68 -5.00 -14.87
C THR A 201 -6.55 -4.59 -13.92
N TYR A 202 -6.16 -5.48 -12.99
CA TYR A 202 -5.00 -5.26 -12.14
C TYR A 202 -3.73 -4.86 -12.93
N GLN A 203 -3.53 -5.39 -14.13
CA GLN A 203 -2.38 -4.98 -14.95
C GLN A 203 -2.55 -3.61 -15.58
N ASP A 204 -3.78 -3.20 -15.88
CA ASP A 204 -4.07 -1.89 -16.45
C ASP A 204 -3.89 -0.79 -15.42
N THR A 205 -4.28 -1.03 -14.15
CA THR A 205 -4.09 -0.05 -13.07
C THR A 205 -2.62 0.23 -12.78
N TRP A 206 -1.79 -0.81 -12.79
CA TRP A 206 -0.33 -0.65 -12.65
C TRP A 206 0.32 0.03 -13.87
N LYS A 207 -0.14 -0.21 -15.09
CA LYS A 207 0.35 0.55 -16.26
C LYS A 207 -0.05 2.01 -16.18
N PHE A 208 -1.29 2.29 -15.77
CA PHE A 208 -1.77 3.65 -15.62
C PHE A 208 -0.92 4.44 -14.62
N ILE A 209 -0.62 3.87 -13.44
CA ILE A 209 0.15 4.59 -12.44
C ILE A 209 1.63 4.81 -12.83
N GLU A 210 2.14 4.01 -13.77
CA GLU A 210 3.47 4.17 -14.38
C GLU A 210 3.54 5.30 -15.43
N GLU A 211 2.39 5.84 -15.87
CA GLU A 211 2.32 6.83 -16.94
C GLU A 211 2.37 8.28 -16.41
N ASP A 212 3.14 9.13 -17.09
CA ASP A 212 3.23 10.57 -16.90
C ASP A 212 3.38 11.01 -15.42
N LEU A 213 2.36 11.69 -14.88
CA LEU A 213 2.33 12.27 -13.54
C LEU A 213 1.36 11.50 -12.62
N ASN A 214 0.83 10.35 -13.08
CA ASN A 214 -0.26 9.67 -12.39
C ASN A 214 0.15 9.24 -10.97
N SER A 215 1.42 8.89 -10.75
CA SER A 215 1.96 8.54 -9.43
C SER A 215 2.08 9.71 -8.42
N LEU A 216 1.86 10.96 -8.85
CA LEU A 216 1.73 12.14 -8.00
C LEU A 216 0.27 12.58 -7.80
N GLN A 217 -0.58 12.31 -8.78
CA GLN A 217 -2.01 12.64 -8.74
C GLN A 217 -2.79 11.70 -7.84
N ARG A 218 -4.04 12.02 -7.52
CA ARG A 218 -4.82 11.28 -6.53
C ARG A 218 -5.47 10.01 -7.09
N HIS A 219 -4.76 8.87 -7.01
CA HIS A 219 -5.20 7.59 -7.58
C HIS A 219 -4.92 6.38 -6.68
N THR A 220 -5.76 5.34 -6.76
CA THR A 220 -5.59 4.05 -6.08
C THR A 220 -6.24 2.91 -6.87
N ASN A 221 -5.75 1.69 -6.68
CA ASN A 221 -6.41 0.46 -7.13
C ASN A 221 -6.94 -0.41 -5.99
N MET A 222 -7.04 0.13 -4.76
CA MET A 222 -7.46 -0.63 -3.58
C MET A 222 -8.89 -1.21 -3.68
N HIS A 223 -9.78 -0.64 -4.49
CA HIS A 223 -11.10 -1.24 -4.75
C HIS A 223 -11.00 -2.69 -5.26
N GLN A 224 -9.94 -3.03 -5.99
CA GLN A 224 -9.68 -4.39 -6.49
C GLN A 224 -9.33 -5.41 -5.39
N ILE A 225 -9.13 -4.97 -4.14
CA ILE A 225 -9.05 -5.88 -2.99
C ILE A 225 -10.40 -6.58 -2.80
N PHE A 226 -11.51 -5.88 -3.05
CA PHE A 226 -12.85 -6.37 -2.78
C PHE A 226 -13.47 -7.11 -3.99
N GLU A 227 -12.85 -6.99 -5.16
CA GLU A 227 -13.27 -7.68 -6.38
C GLU A 227 -12.88 -9.18 -6.32
N GLY A 228 -13.87 -10.06 -6.49
CA GLY A 228 -13.64 -11.51 -6.64
C GLY A 228 -13.50 -12.31 -5.34
N MET A 229 -13.92 -11.75 -4.20
CA MET A 229 -14.02 -12.48 -2.91
C MET A 229 -15.46 -12.74 -2.44
N ALA A 230 -16.45 -12.57 -3.33
CA ALA A 230 -17.85 -12.96 -3.14
C ALA A 230 -18.14 -14.40 -3.58
#